data_AF-A0A9D4X1D3-F1
#
_entry.id   AF-A0A9D4X1D3-F1
#
_cell.length_a   1.000
_cell.length_b   1.000
_cell.length_c   1.000
_cell.angle_alpha   90.00
_cell.angle_beta   90.00
_cell.angle_gamma   90.00
#
_symmetry.space_group_name_H-M   'P 1'
#
loop_
_entity.id
_entity.type
_entity.pdbx_description
1 polymer ?
#
loop_
_entity_poly.entity_id
_entity_poly.type
_entity_poly.pdbx_seq_one_letter_code
_entity_poly.pdbx_strand_id
1 'polypeptide(L)'
;MGPKGRNVVIEQSFGAPKVTKDGVTVAKSIEFKDKVKNIGASLVKQVANATNDVAGDGTTCATVLTRAIFAEGCKSVAAGMNAMDLRRGINMAVDAVVTSLKSRARMISTSEEIAQVGTISANGEREIGELIAKAMEKVGKEGVITIA
;
A
#
# COMPACT_ATOMS: atom_id res chain seq x y z
N MET A 1 5.17 0.25 9.69
CA MET A 1 5.42 0.88 8.38
C MET A 1 6.86 1.38 8.34
N GLY A 2 7.52 1.21 7.21
CA GLY A 2 8.91 1.65 6.99
C GLY A 2 9.99 0.66 7.47
N PRO A 3 11.28 1.00 7.30
CA PRO A 3 12.42 0.10 7.53
C PRO A 3 12.54 -0.43 8.96
N LYS A 4 11.99 0.31 9.93
CA LYS A 4 11.92 -0.08 11.35
C LYS A 4 10.51 -0.55 11.75
N GLY A 5 9.86 -1.30 10.85
CA GLY A 5 8.55 -1.90 11.11
C GLY A 5 8.59 -2.84 12.32
N ARG A 6 7.56 -2.75 13.17
CA ARG A 6 7.38 -3.66 14.31
C ARG A 6 6.74 -4.96 13.84
N ASN A 7 7.05 -6.04 14.56
CA ASN A 7 6.44 -7.34 14.32
C ASN A 7 4.99 -7.35 14.83
N VAL A 8 4.13 -8.02 14.07
CA VAL A 8 2.77 -8.36 14.46
C VAL A 8 2.70 -9.88 14.57
N VAL A 9 2.13 -10.36 15.68
CA VAL A 9 1.91 -11.78 15.93
C VAL A 9 0.45 -12.08 15.63
N ILE A 10 0.21 -13.06 14.78
CA ILE A 10 -1.11 -13.46 14.31
C ILE A 10 -1.35 -14.90 14.75
N GLU A 11 -2.45 -15.12 15.45
CA GLU A 11 -2.92 -16.46 15.81
C GLU A 11 -3.30 -17.25 14.53
N GLN A 12 -2.90 -18.51 14.47
CA GLN A 12 -3.32 -19.44 13.42
C GLN A 12 -4.20 -20.52 14.03
N SER A 13 -5.22 -20.98 13.31
CA SER A 13 -6.14 -22.02 13.80
C SER A 13 -5.44 -23.35 14.09
N PHE A 14 -4.28 -23.58 13.47
CA PHE A 14 -3.44 -24.75 13.70
C PHE A 14 -1.96 -24.33 13.67
N GLY A 15 -1.15 -24.91 14.57
CA GLY A 15 0.30 -24.70 14.59
C GLY A 15 0.76 -23.48 15.38
N ALA A 16 2.00 -23.05 15.11
CA ALA A 16 2.64 -21.93 15.80
C ALA A 16 2.10 -20.58 15.30
N PRO A 17 2.10 -19.53 16.15
CA PRO A 17 1.67 -18.20 15.73
C PRO A 17 2.56 -17.65 14.62
N LYS A 18 1.94 -16.99 13.63
CA LYS A 18 2.66 -16.36 12.52
C LYS A 18 3.15 -14.99 12.94
N VAL A 19 4.46 -14.77 12.87
CA VAL A 19 5.08 -13.46 13.09
C VAL A 19 5.33 -12.81 11.74
N THR A 20 4.81 -11.61 11.51
CA THR A 20 4.96 -10.89 10.23
C THR A 20 5.18 -9.39 10.43
N LYS A 21 5.86 -8.77 9.47
CA LYS A 21 5.95 -7.30 9.31
C LYS A 21 5.15 -6.80 8.11
N ASP A 22 4.58 -7.71 7.32
CA ASP A 22 3.84 -7.40 6.11
C ASP A 22 2.43 -6.88 6.44
N GLY A 23 2.14 -5.67 5.98
CA GLY A 23 0.85 -5.01 6.17
C GLY A 23 -0.30 -5.70 5.44
N VAL A 24 -0.04 -6.38 4.32
CA VAL A 24 -1.08 -7.10 3.56
C VAL A 24 -1.59 -8.29 4.35
N THR A 25 -0.67 -9.10 4.87
CA THR A 25 -1.01 -10.24 5.73
C THR A 25 -1.77 -9.77 6.97
N VAL A 26 -1.30 -8.69 7.62
CA VAL A 26 -1.98 -8.13 8.81
C VAL A 26 -3.39 -7.65 8.46
N ALA A 27 -3.57 -6.89 7.37
CA ALA A 27 -4.87 -6.38 6.97
C ALA A 27 -5.88 -7.50 6.71
N LYS A 28 -5.46 -8.61 6.07
CA LYS A 28 -6.33 -9.76 5.81
C LYS A 28 -6.85 -10.40 7.09
N SER A 29 -6.02 -10.51 8.13
CA SER A 29 -6.35 -11.17 9.40
C SER A 29 -7.21 -10.36 10.38
N ILE A 30 -7.47 -9.07 10.13
CA ILE A 30 -8.26 -8.24 11.06
C ILE A 30 -9.76 -8.52 10.92
N GLU A 31 -10.41 -9.07 11.94
CA GLU A 31 -11.87 -9.23 11.96
C GLU A 31 -12.43 -8.76 13.29
N PHE A 32 -13.56 -8.03 13.25
CA PHE A 32 -14.22 -7.53 14.44
C PHE A 32 -15.53 -8.28 14.69
N LYS A 33 -15.79 -8.62 15.96
CA LYS A 33 -17.07 -9.23 16.38
C LYS A 33 -18.26 -8.31 16.15
N ASP A 34 -18.05 -7.00 16.33
CA ASP A 34 -19.07 -6.00 16.07
C ASP A 34 -19.25 -5.79 14.56
N LYS A 35 -20.47 -6.01 14.06
CA LYS A 35 -20.76 -5.97 12.62
C LYS A 35 -20.48 -4.60 11.99
N VAL A 36 -20.80 -3.50 12.68
CA VAL A 36 -20.62 -2.14 12.14
C VAL A 36 -19.13 -1.82 12.02
N LYS A 37 -18.35 -2.14 13.05
CA LYS A 37 -16.89 -2.01 13.02
C LYS A 37 -16.27 -2.92 11.95
N ASN A 38 -16.78 -4.13 11.79
CA ASN A 38 -16.26 -5.08 10.80
C ASN A 38 -16.53 -4.63 9.36
N ILE A 39 -17.70 -4.02 9.10
CA ILE A 39 -18.00 -3.41 7.80
C ILE A 39 -17.03 -2.26 7.52
N GLY A 40 -16.81 -1.36 8.48
CA GLY A 40 -15.84 -0.27 8.33
C GLY A 40 -14.41 -0.77 8.07
N ALA A 41 -13.97 -1.78 8.80
CA ALA A 41 -12.68 -2.42 8.58
C ALA A 41 -12.59 -3.06 7.18
N SER A 42 -13.65 -3.74 6.75
CA SER A 42 -13.71 -4.39 5.43
C SER A 42 -13.63 -3.39 4.28
N LEU A 43 -14.24 -2.20 4.42
CA LEU A 43 -14.11 -1.11 3.44
C LEU A 43 -12.65 -0.67 3.30
N VAL A 44 -11.92 -0.52 4.41
CA VAL A 44 -10.50 -0.16 4.38
C VAL A 44 -9.65 -1.29 3.77
N LYS A 45 -9.97 -2.55 4.08
CA LYS A 45 -9.29 -3.70 3.44
C LYS A 45 -9.48 -3.71 1.93
N GLN A 46 -10.67 -3.36 1.44
CA GLN A 46 -10.93 -3.29 -0.01
C GLN A 46 -10.05 -2.23 -0.67
N VAL A 47 -9.85 -1.06 -0.05
CA VAL A 47 -8.92 -0.03 -0.56
C VAL A 47 -7.48 -0.55 -0.62
N ALA A 48 -7.03 -1.24 0.43
CA ALA A 48 -5.70 -1.82 0.48
C ALA A 48 -5.51 -2.90 -0.61
N ASN A 49 -6.49 -3.79 -0.80
CA ASN A 49 -6.45 -4.83 -1.84
C ASN A 49 -6.46 -4.23 -3.25
N ALA A 50 -7.34 -3.26 -3.51
CA ALA A 50 -7.40 -2.60 -4.82
C ALA A 50 -6.07 -1.88 -5.15
N THR A 51 -5.41 -1.29 -4.15
CA THR A 51 -4.07 -0.70 -4.33
C THR A 51 -3.04 -1.76 -4.68
N ASN A 52 -3.08 -2.91 -4.00
CA ASN A 52 -2.19 -4.03 -4.27
C ASN A 52 -2.37 -4.59 -5.69
N ASP A 53 -3.60 -4.72 -6.15
CA ASP A 53 -3.91 -5.33 -7.45
C ASP A 53 -3.45 -4.43 -8.62
N VAL A 54 -3.49 -3.11 -8.44
CA VAL A 54 -3.09 -2.15 -9.48
C VAL A 54 -1.59 -1.83 -9.42
N ALA A 55 -1.04 -1.64 -8.21
CA ALA A 55 0.32 -1.13 -8.03
C ALA A 55 1.33 -2.19 -7.55
N GLY A 56 0.89 -3.32 -7.00
CA GLY A 56 1.75 -4.38 -6.45
C GLY A 56 2.40 -4.06 -5.08
N ASP A 57 2.32 -2.81 -4.62
CA ASP A 57 2.81 -2.33 -3.31
C ASP A 57 1.98 -1.12 -2.83
N GLY A 58 2.21 -0.64 -1.61
CA GLY A 58 1.61 0.60 -1.09
C GLY A 58 0.38 0.39 -0.21
N THR A 59 -0.01 -0.86 0.05
CA THR A 59 -1.17 -1.23 0.87
C THR A 59 -1.18 -0.59 2.25
N THR A 60 -0.01 -0.54 2.91
CA THR A 60 0.15 0.09 4.23
C THR A 60 -0.02 1.61 4.14
N CYS A 61 0.54 2.23 3.09
CA CYS A 61 0.42 3.67 2.87
C CYS A 61 -1.04 4.06 2.59
N ALA A 62 -1.72 3.34 1.69
CA ALA A 62 -3.13 3.53 1.38
C ALA A 62 -4.00 3.46 2.64
N THR A 63 -3.80 2.42 3.47
CA THR A 63 -4.54 2.24 4.72
C THR A 63 -4.36 3.41 5.70
N VAL A 64 -3.13 3.92 5.84
CA VAL A 64 -2.82 5.05 6.72
C VAL A 64 -3.44 6.35 6.20
N LEU A 65 -3.37 6.60 4.90
CA LEU A 65 -3.97 7.78 4.27
C LEU A 65 -5.50 7.74 4.37
N THR A 66 -6.13 6.59 4.10
CA THR A 66 -7.58 6.41 4.28
C THR A 66 -8.00 6.74 5.71
N ARG A 67 -7.27 6.23 6.72
CA ARG A 67 -7.54 6.57 8.13
C ARG A 67 -7.41 8.07 8.40
N ALA A 68 -6.36 8.71 7.90
CA ALA A 68 -6.11 10.13 8.14
C ALA A 68 -7.21 11.01 7.54
N ILE A 69 -7.57 10.77 6.27
CA ILE A 69 -8.63 11.51 5.58
C ILE A 69 -9.98 11.28 6.25
N PHE A 70 -10.30 10.02 6.60
CA PHE A 70 -11.55 9.68 7.26
C PHE A 70 -11.67 10.37 8.63
N ALA A 71 -10.63 10.30 9.46
CA ALA A 71 -10.64 10.90 10.79
C ALA A 71 -10.88 12.41 10.74
N GLU A 72 -10.21 13.12 9.83
CA GLU A 72 -10.37 14.57 9.69
C GLU A 72 -11.69 14.97 9.01
N GLY A 73 -12.15 14.16 8.06
CA GLY A 73 -13.48 14.29 7.46
C GLY A 73 -14.59 14.15 8.49
N CYS A 74 -14.52 13.16 9.38
CA CYS A 74 -15.49 12.98 10.46
C CYS A 74 -15.56 14.18 11.41
N LYS A 75 -14.41 14.76 11.79
CA LYS A 75 -14.38 15.98 12.61
C LYS A 75 -15.05 17.15 11.90
N SER A 76 -14.78 17.29 10.60
CA SER A 76 -15.32 18.38 9.79
C SER A 76 -16.83 18.28 9.64
N VAL A 77 -17.35 17.07 9.40
CA VAL A 77 -18.80 16.80 9.35
C VAL A 77 -19.44 17.03 10.72
N ALA A 78 -18.80 16.61 11.82
CA ALA A 78 -19.30 16.86 13.18
C ALA A 78 -19.38 18.36 13.52
N ALA A 79 -18.52 19.18 12.90
CA ALA A 79 -18.57 20.64 13.02
C ALA A 79 -19.67 21.29 12.15
N GLY A 80 -20.50 20.50 11.47
CA GLY A 80 -21.64 20.98 10.67
C GLY A 80 -21.32 21.26 9.20
N MET A 81 -20.12 20.92 8.72
CA MET A 81 -19.80 21.06 7.30
C MET A 81 -20.54 20.04 6.44
N ASN A 82 -20.88 20.43 5.21
CA ASN A 82 -21.52 19.54 4.25
C ASN A 82 -20.55 18.45 3.75
N ALA A 83 -20.92 17.18 3.93
CA ALA A 83 -20.10 16.04 3.55
C ALA A 83 -19.80 15.97 2.03
N MET A 84 -20.73 16.43 1.19
CA MET A 84 -20.56 16.43 -0.27
C MET A 84 -19.55 17.48 -0.71
N ASP A 85 -19.56 18.66 -0.09
CA ASP A 85 -18.57 19.71 -0.35
C ASP A 85 -17.18 19.30 0.11
N LEU A 86 -17.08 18.69 1.30
CA LEU A 86 -15.83 18.11 1.78
C LEU A 86 -15.28 17.07 0.80
N ARG A 87 -16.12 16.14 0.34
CA ARG A 87 -15.72 15.14 -0.65
C ARG A 87 -15.23 15.79 -1.95
N ARG A 88 -15.92 16.81 -2.44
CA ARG A 88 -15.52 17.54 -3.65
C ARG A 88 -14.16 18.22 -3.46
N GLY A 89 -13.96 18.91 -2.34
CA GLY A 89 -12.68 19.56 -2.02
C GLY A 89 -11.53 18.56 -1.89
N ILE A 90 -11.76 17.41 -1.25
CA ILE A 90 -10.78 16.32 -1.15
C ILE A 90 -10.40 15.83 -2.55
N ASN A 91 -11.37 15.56 -3.43
CA ASN A 91 -11.08 15.10 -4.78
C ASN A 91 -10.25 16.11 -5.57
N MET A 92 -10.58 17.39 -5.51
CA MET A 92 -9.81 18.45 -6.16
C MET A 92 -8.36 18.52 -5.65
N ALA A 93 -8.16 18.37 -4.34
CA ALA A 93 -6.84 18.34 -3.74
C ALA A 93 -6.05 17.10 -4.19
N VAL A 94 -6.70 15.93 -4.25
CA VAL A 94 -6.09 14.69 -4.75
C VAL A 94 -5.65 14.85 -6.20
N ASP A 95 -6.49 15.40 -7.07
CA ASP A 95 -6.15 15.61 -8.49
C ASP A 95 -4.94 16.54 -8.67
N ALA A 96 -4.87 17.61 -7.88
CA ALA A 96 -3.73 18.52 -7.87
C ALA A 96 -2.44 17.81 -7.40
N VAL A 97 -2.53 17.01 -6.34
CA VAL A 97 -1.40 16.22 -5.81
C VAL A 97 -0.93 15.19 -6.84
N VAL A 98 -1.84 14.45 -7.47
CA VAL A 98 -1.52 13.46 -8.51
C VAL A 98 -0.82 14.13 -9.68
N THR A 99 -1.29 15.29 -10.11
CA THR A 99 -0.66 16.07 -11.18
C THR A 99 0.76 16.49 -10.81
N SER A 100 0.97 16.97 -9.57
CA SER A 100 2.30 17.35 -9.08
C SER A 100 3.23 16.15 -8.91
N LEU A 101 2.72 14.99 -8.50
CA LEU A 101 3.51 13.77 -8.39
C LEU A 101 3.99 13.29 -9.75
N LYS A 102 3.12 13.32 -10.77
CA LYS A 102 3.48 12.98 -12.15
C LYS A 102 4.57 13.89 -12.70
N SER A 103 4.53 15.19 -12.41
CA SER A 103 5.57 16.12 -12.89
C SER A 103 6.91 15.96 -12.18
N ARG A 104 6.93 15.33 -11.00
CA ARG A 104 8.16 15.04 -10.23
C ARG A 104 8.69 13.62 -10.46
N ALA A 105 7.97 12.78 -11.19
CA ALA A 105 8.35 11.39 -11.43
C ALA A 105 9.65 11.33 -12.23
N ARG A 106 10.63 10.58 -11.72
CA ARG A 106 11.87 10.28 -12.42
C ARG A 106 11.72 8.94 -13.13
N MET A 107 11.81 8.95 -14.45
CA MET A 107 11.84 7.73 -15.24
C MET A 107 13.15 7.00 -14.97
N ILE A 108 13.06 5.73 -14.57
CA ILE A 108 14.22 4.87 -14.39
C ILE A 108 14.58 4.23 -15.73
N SER A 109 15.87 4.21 -16.06
CA SER A 109 16.33 3.68 -17.33
C SER A 109 17.49 2.71 -17.22
N THR A 110 18.26 2.75 -16.13
CA THR A 110 19.44 1.90 -15.93
C THR A 110 19.11 0.65 -15.12
N SER A 111 19.91 -0.41 -15.33
CA SER A 111 19.80 -1.66 -14.56
C SER A 111 20.03 -1.43 -13.05
N GLU A 112 20.89 -0.47 -12.70
CA GLU A 112 21.16 -0.10 -11.30
C GLU A 112 19.95 0.56 -10.63
N GLU A 113 19.25 1.45 -11.34
CA GLU A 113 18.01 2.08 -10.82
C GLU A 113 16.91 1.03 -10.62
N ILE A 114 16.78 0.07 -11.53
CA ILE A 114 15.84 -1.05 -11.40
C ILE A 114 16.20 -1.92 -10.19
N ALA A 115 17.48 -2.28 -10.04
CA ALA A 115 17.95 -3.07 -8.91
C ALA A 115 17.69 -2.36 -7.58
N GLN A 116 17.89 -1.03 -7.53
CA GLN A 116 17.62 -0.23 -6.35
C GLN A 116 16.14 -0.24 -5.97
N VAL A 117 15.24 -0.04 -6.94
CA VAL A 117 13.78 -0.08 -6.69
C VAL A 117 13.37 -1.47 -6.21
N GLY A 118 13.82 -2.54 -6.89
CA GLY A 118 13.54 -3.92 -6.50
C GLY A 118 14.05 -4.24 -5.09
N THR A 119 15.24 -3.77 -4.73
CA THR A 119 15.82 -3.93 -3.39
C THR A 119 14.94 -3.27 -2.32
N ILE A 120 14.46 -2.04 -2.56
CA ILE A 120 13.61 -1.33 -1.60
C ILE A 120 12.27 -2.06 -1.42
N SER A 121 11.65 -2.51 -2.52
CA SER A 121 10.42 -3.29 -2.48
C SER A 121 10.59 -4.65 -1.80
N ALA A 122 11.77 -5.27 -1.92
CA ALA A 122 12.13 -6.51 -1.25
C ALA A 122 12.65 -6.28 0.19
N ASN A 123 12.17 -5.26 0.91
CA ASN A 123 12.56 -4.95 2.29
C ASN A 123 14.07 -4.76 2.53
N GLY A 124 14.82 -4.32 1.51
CA GLY A 124 16.27 -4.10 1.57
C GLY A 124 17.11 -5.30 1.13
N GLU A 125 16.51 -6.37 0.62
CA GLU A 125 17.22 -7.54 0.12
C GLU A 125 17.84 -7.28 -1.26
N ARG A 126 19.15 -7.01 -1.27
CA ARG A 126 19.88 -6.63 -2.48
C ARG A 126 19.96 -7.75 -3.50
N GLU A 127 20.08 -9.00 -3.05
CA GLU A 127 20.13 -10.18 -3.93
C GLU A 127 18.86 -10.29 -4.79
N ILE A 128 17.68 -10.04 -4.21
CA ILE A 128 16.41 -10.06 -4.93
C ILE A 128 16.36 -8.92 -5.95
N GLY A 129 16.76 -7.71 -5.56
CA GLY A 129 16.82 -6.57 -6.49
C GLY A 129 17.75 -6.81 -7.69
N GLU A 130 18.94 -7.37 -7.46
CA GLU A 130 19.88 -7.72 -8.52
C GLU A 130 19.36 -8.83 -9.44
N LEU A 131 18.67 -9.84 -8.89
CA LEU A 131 18.04 -10.91 -9.67
C LEU A 131 16.95 -10.37 -10.59
N ILE A 132 16.09 -9.47 -10.08
CA ILE A 132 15.04 -8.81 -10.87
C ILE A 132 15.66 -7.98 -12.00
N ALA A 133 16.69 -7.18 -11.71
CA ALA A 133 17.35 -6.35 -12.71
C ALA A 133 17.97 -7.19 -13.85
N LYS A 134 18.67 -8.28 -13.52
CA LYS A 134 19.22 -9.23 -14.50
C LYS A 134 18.13 -9.89 -15.36
N ALA A 135 16.99 -10.23 -14.75
CA ALA A 135 15.86 -10.79 -15.48
C ALA A 135 15.23 -9.77 -16.44
N MET A 136 15.01 -8.54 -15.97
CA MET A 136 14.49 -7.44 -16.81
C MET A 136 15.44 -7.05 -17.94
N GLU A 137 16.75 -7.12 -17.74
CA GLU A 137 17.74 -6.85 -18.77
C GLU A 137 17.71 -7.89 -19.91
N LYS A 138 17.45 -9.16 -19.58
CA LYS A 138 17.34 -10.24 -20.57
C LYS A 138 16.03 -10.24 -21.35
N VAL A 139 14.90 -9.94 -20.69
CA VAL A 139 13.57 -10.01 -21.32
C VAL A 139 13.15 -8.67 -21.94
N GLY A 140 13.76 -7.57 -21.50
CA GLY A 140 13.38 -6.21 -21.87
C GLY A 140 12.32 -5.61 -20.92
N LYS A 141 12.15 -4.29 -20.97
CA LYS A 141 11.35 -3.51 -19.99
C LYS A 141 9.86 -3.84 -19.97
N GLU A 142 9.32 -4.36 -21.08
CA GLU A 142 7.90 -4.75 -21.21
C GLU A 142 7.71 -6.28 -21.16
N GLY A 143 8.75 -7.01 -20.73
CA GLY A 143 8.74 -8.46 -20.61
C GLY A 143 7.93 -8.97 -19.42
N VAL A 144 7.29 -10.13 -19.58
CA VAL A 144 6.65 -10.86 -18.46
C VAL A 144 7.68 -11.78 -17.83
N ILE A 145 7.91 -11.63 -16.53
CA ILE A 145 8.80 -12.49 -15.72
C ILE A 145 7.93 -13.34 -14.81
N THR A 146 8.04 -14.67 -14.93
CA THR A 146 7.32 -15.62 -14.08
C THR A 146 8.29 -16.25 -13.09
N ILE A 147 7.87 -16.36 -11.83
CA ILE A 147 8.56 -17.11 -10.78
C ILE A 147 7.74 -18.37 -10.53
N ALA A 148 8.36 -19.54 -10.68
CA ALA A 148 7.74 -20.84 -10.44
C ALA A 148 8.39 -21.51 -9.22
#